data_AF-A0A0Q3LFB1-F1
#
_entry.id   AF-A0A0Q3LFB1-F1
#
_cell.length_a   1.000
_cell.length_b   1.000
_cell.length_c   1.000
_cell.angle_alpha   90.00
_cell.angle_beta   90.00
_cell.angle_gamma   90.00
#
_symmetry.space_group_name_H-M   'P 1'
#
loop_
_entity.id
_entity.type
_entity.pdbx_description
1 polymer ?
#
loop_
_entity_poly.entity_id
_entity_poly.type
_entity_poly.pdbx_seq_one_letter_code
_entity_poly.pdbx_strand_id
1 'polypeptide(L)'
;MPCKLLVSLVRSYRCAEEAVDVGIARLEAAQLAEAIRKKKQPHADEVVRIVSTRSKAQLRATFQCYKQDHGSYIEEDINNCSSSQFARMLKIAVWCLTSPEKHFAEVIRYSILGIGTDEDALTRAIVSRAEIDMEKIKQEYKVRLKSTVTNDVIGDTSGYYMDILLALVGNED
;
A
#
# COMPACT_ATOMS: atom_id res chain seq x y z
N MET A 1 -3.16 -3.25 19.96
CA MET A 1 -2.15 -3.49 18.89
C MET A 1 -2.29 -2.51 17.70
N PRO A 2 -3.48 -2.24 17.13
CA PRO A 2 -3.63 -1.30 16.00
C PRO A 2 -3.06 0.11 16.27
N CYS A 3 -3.31 0.65 17.47
CA CYS A 3 -2.84 1.99 17.85
C CYS A 3 -1.31 2.11 17.88
N LYS A 4 -0.57 1.02 18.18
CA LYS A 4 0.90 1.08 18.22
C LYS A 4 1.47 1.35 16.84
N LEU A 5 0.99 0.66 15.80
CA LEU A 5 1.47 0.87 14.43
C LEU A 5 1.21 2.29 13.95
N LEU A 6 -0.02 2.80 14.12
CA LEU A 6 -0.36 4.18 13.72
C LEU A 6 0.48 5.21 14.46
N VAL A 7 0.59 5.08 15.79
CA VAL A 7 1.42 5.98 16.60
C VAL A 7 2.88 5.93 16.14
N SER A 8 3.42 4.76 15.84
CA SER A 8 4.79 4.64 15.31
C SER A 8 4.96 5.24 13.91
N LEU A 9 3.96 5.12 13.03
CA LEU A 9 4.01 5.68 11.68
C LEU A 9 3.92 7.21 11.64
N VAL A 10 3.15 7.81 12.55
CA VAL A 10 2.95 9.28 12.62
C VAL A 10 4.08 9.97 13.38
N ARG A 11 4.84 9.24 14.19
CA ARG A 11 6.04 9.76 14.85
C ARG A 11 7.13 10.10 13.81
N SER A 12 7.83 11.21 14.03
CA SER A 12 8.83 11.80 13.11
C SER A 12 10.18 11.07 13.04
N TYR A 13 10.30 9.84 13.56
CA TYR A 13 11.58 9.13 13.68
C TYR A 13 11.96 8.31 12.43
N ARG A 14 11.30 8.50 11.29
CA ARG A 14 11.67 7.74 10.09
C ARG A 14 12.99 8.25 9.55
N CYS A 15 13.93 7.33 9.35
CA CYS A 15 15.21 7.66 8.75
C CYS A 15 15.02 8.24 7.34
N ALA A 16 15.63 9.40 7.08
CA ALA A 16 15.60 10.07 5.77
C ALA A 16 16.77 9.65 4.86
N GLU A 17 17.69 8.81 5.35
CA GLU A 17 18.86 8.38 4.61
C GLU A 17 18.50 7.44 3.46
N GLU A 18 19.05 7.72 2.28
CA GLU A 18 18.84 6.91 1.08
C GLU A 18 19.87 5.79 0.90
N ALA A 19 20.97 5.81 1.67
CA ALA A 19 21.95 4.74 1.67
C ALA A 19 21.28 3.42 2.12
N VAL A 20 21.52 2.37 1.34
CA VAL A 20 20.95 1.03 1.59
C VAL A 20 22.05 0.11 2.08
N ASP A 21 21.82 -0.50 3.25
CA ASP A 21 22.63 -1.60 3.75
C ASP A 21 21.95 -2.93 3.39
N VAL A 22 22.56 -3.65 2.45
CA VAL A 22 22.04 -4.94 1.95
C VAL A 22 22.12 -6.04 3.01
N GLY A 23 23.11 -5.98 3.92
CA GLY A 23 23.23 -6.93 5.02
C GLY A 23 22.07 -6.77 6.00
N ILE A 24 21.73 -5.54 6.37
CA ILE A 24 20.54 -5.22 7.17
C ILE A 24 19.26 -5.61 6.41
N ALA A 25 19.18 -5.35 5.11
CA ALA A 25 18.01 -5.68 4.30
C ALA A 25 17.69 -7.19 4.33
N ARG A 26 18.71 -8.05 4.16
CA ARG A 26 18.54 -9.51 4.24
C ARG A 26 18.21 -9.99 5.66
N LEU A 27 18.87 -9.43 6.68
CA LEU A 27 18.59 -9.75 8.06
C LEU A 27 17.12 -9.43 8.42
N GLU A 28 16.66 -8.23 8.10
CA GLU A 28 15.30 -7.79 8.38
C GLU A 28 14.26 -8.53 7.53
N ALA A 29 14.60 -8.92 6.30
CA ALA A 29 13.75 -9.79 5.49
C ALA A 29 13.47 -11.13 6.18
N ALA A 30 14.52 -11.77 6.70
CA ALA A 30 14.39 -13.03 7.44
C ALA A 30 13.57 -12.86 8.74
N GLN A 31 13.79 -11.77 9.48
CA GLN A 31 13.02 -11.43 10.67
C GLN A 31 11.52 -11.23 10.36
N LEU A 32 11.22 -10.50 9.28
CA LEU A 32 9.84 -10.30 8.82
C LEU A 32 9.19 -11.62 8.42
N ALA A 33 9.90 -12.50 7.70
CA ALA A 33 9.36 -13.78 7.26
C ALA A 33 9.06 -14.69 8.46
N GLU A 34 9.95 -14.73 9.44
CA GLU A 34 9.73 -15.44 10.68
C GLU A 34 8.51 -14.89 11.43
N ALA A 35 8.43 -13.57 11.57
CA ALA A 35 7.36 -12.87 12.28
C ALA A 35 5.98 -13.11 11.66
N ILE A 36 5.89 -13.00 10.33
CA ILE A 36 4.63 -13.10 9.59
C ILE A 36 4.18 -14.56 9.49
N ARG A 37 5.09 -15.49 9.14
CA ARG A 37 4.73 -16.89 8.85
C ARG A 37 4.53 -17.73 10.10
N LYS A 38 5.29 -17.51 11.19
CA LYS A 38 5.23 -18.40 12.38
C LYS A 38 4.05 -18.12 13.34
N LYS A 39 3.17 -17.16 13.04
CA LYS A 39 1.92 -16.82 13.79
C LYS A 39 2.07 -16.62 15.31
N LYS A 40 3.27 -16.56 15.87
CA LYS A 40 3.50 -16.27 17.29
C LYS A 40 3.52 -14.76 17.49
N GLN A 41 2.76 -14.29 18.49
CA GLN A 41 2.56 -12.86 18.76
C GLN A 41 3.76 -12.01 19.21
N PRO A 42 4.93 -12.52 19.71
CA PRO A 42 5.99 -11.63 20.18
C PRO A 42 6.71 -10.86 19.06
N HIS A 43 6.43 -11.16 17.78
CA HIS A 43 7.11 -10.51 16.66
C HIS A 43 6.35 -9.31 16.07
N ALA A 44 5.15 -8.99 16.55
CA ALA A 44 4.39 -7.84 16.06
C ALA A 44 5.12 -6.51 16.31
N ASP A 45 5.81 -6.38 17.44
CA ASP A 45 6.56 -5.17 17.79
C ASP A 45 7.80 -4.98 16.88
N GLU A 46 8.47 -6.07 16.48
CA GLU A 46 9.61 -6.01 15.57
C GLU A 46 9.20 -5.64 14.14
N VAL A 47 8.09 -6.20 13.66
CA VAL A 47 7.50 -5.82 12.37
C VAL A 47 7.13 -4.34 12.37
N VAL A 48 6.49 -3.86 13.44
CA VAL A 48 6.16 -2.43 13.60
C VAL A 48 7.43 -1.59 13.61
N ARG A 49 8.48 -2.00 14.34
CA ARG A 49 9.77 -1.29 14.40
C ARG A 49 10.36 -1.13 12.99
N ILE A 50 10.56 -2.23 12.27
CA ILE A 50 11.16 -2.22 10.92
C ILE A 50 10.36 -1.30 9.99
N VAL A 51 9.04 -1.50 9.89
CA VAL A 51 8.18 -0.75 8.95
C VAL A 51 8.06 0.74 9.33
N SER A 52 8.13 1.09 10.62
CA SER A 52 7.97 2.48 11.06
C SER A 52 9.26 3.30 11.06
N THR A 53 10.43 2.69 11.29
CA THR A 53 11.68 3.45 11.48
C THR A 53 12.59 3.48 10.26
N ARG A 54 12.57 2.45 9.41
CA ARG A 54 13.48 2.36 8.24
C ARG A 54 13.12 3.38 7.16
N SER A 55 14.14 3.84 6.43
CA SER A 55 13.93 4.70 5.28
C SER A 55 13.19 3.95 4.17
N LYS A 56 12.54 4.69 3.27
CA LYS A 56 11.80 4.06 2.15
C LYS A 56 12.73 3.28 1.24
N ALA A 57 13.96 3.77 1.02
CA ALA A 57 14.99 3.08 0.23
C ALA A 57 15.38 1.74 0.89
N GLN A 58 15.68 1.76 2.19
CA GLN A 58 16.00 0.54 2.94
C GLN A 58 14.85 -0.45 2.94
N LEU A 59 13.60 0.00 3.17
CA LEU A 59 12.42 -0.88 3.15
C LEU A 59 12.21 -1.56 1.80
N ARG A 60 12.40 -0.83 0.70
CA ARG A 60 12.33 -1.42 -0.65
C ARG A 60 13.36 -2.52 -0.83
N ALA A 61 14.60 -2.30 -0.38
CA ALA A 61 15.63 -3.32 -0.41
C ALA A 61 15.29 -4.52 0.48
N THR A 62 14.78 -4.29 1.70
CA THR A 62 14.32 -5.35 2.60
C THR A 62 13.23 -6.21 1.97
N PHE A 63 12.20 -5.60 1.35
CA PHE A 63 11.13 -6.37 0.70
C PHE A 63 11.57 -7.04 -0.60
N GLN A 64 12.56 -6.48 -1.29
CA GLN A 64 13.20 -7.15 -2.42
C GLN A 64 13.96 -8.39 -1.98
N CYS A 65 14.77 -8.31 -0.91
CA CYS A 65 15.44 -9.47 -0.32
C CYS A 65 14.41 -10.49 0.19
N TYR A 66 13.33 -10.04 0.82
CA TYR A 66 12.22 -10.91 1.24
C TYR A 66 11.70 -11.76 0.08
N LYS A 67 11.39 -11.13 -1.05
CA LYS A 67 10.92 -11.84 -2.24
C LYS A 67 11.95 -12.82 -2.79
N GLN A 68 13.22 -12.42 -2.86
CA GLN A 68 14.31 -13.24 -3.38
C GLN A 68 14.56 -14.48 -2.51
N ASP A 69 14.61 -14.31 -1.19
CA ASP A 69 15.04 -15.34 -0.25
C ASP A 69 13.88 -16.25 0.21
N HIS A 70 12.63 -15.77 0.12
CA HIS A 70 11.46 -16.48 0.63
C HIS A 70 10.39 -16.81 -0.42
N GLY A 71 10.56 -16.35 -1.66
CA GLY A 71 9.78 -16.78 -2.83
C GLY A 71 8.36 -16.19 -2.95
N SER A 72 7.92 -15.36 -2.01
CA SER A 72 6.62 -14.68 -2.05
C SER A 72 6.76 -13.20 -1.72
N TYR A 73 5.79 -12.40 -2.15
CA TYR A 73 5.74 -11.01 -1.71
C TYR A 73 5.26 -10.92 -0.27
N ILE A 74 5.79 -9.96 0.48
CA ILE A 74 5.42 -9.79 1.90
C ILE A 74 3.92 -9.56 2.07
N GLU A 75 3.26 -8.83 1.15
CA GLU A 75 1.80 -8.62 1.19
C GLU A 75 0.99 -9.90 1.01
N GLU A 76 1.48 -10.87 0.23
CA GLU A 76 0.83 -12.17 0.04
C GLU A 76 0.90 -12.97 1.33
N ASP A 77 2.07 -13.02 1.97
CA ASP A 77 2.25 -13.71 3.24
C ASP A 77 1.42 -13.06 4.35
N ILE A 78 1.35 -11.73 4.42
CA ILE A 78 0.50 -11.01 5.39
C ILE A 78 -0.97 -11.44 5.22
N ASN A 79 -1.49 -11.44 3.99
CA ASN A 79 -2.88 -11.80 3.70
C ASN A 79 -3.17 -13.28 4.02
N ASN A 80 -2.26 -14.18 3.66
CA ASN A 80 -2.41 -15.62 3.88
C ASN A 80 -2.29 -16.01 5.36
N CYS A 81 -1.53 -15.26 6.15
CA CYS A 81 -1.27 -15.60 7.55
C CYS A 81 -2.38 -15.12 8.49
N SER A 82 -3.02 -13.97 8.22
CA SER A 82 -4.03 -13.38 9.11
C SER A 82 -5.00 -12.45 8.39
N SER A 83 -6.30 -12.63 8.65
CA SER A 83 -7.36 -11.69 8.25
C SER A 83 -7.59 -10.56 9.28
N SER A 84 -6.70 -10.41 10.27
CA SER A 84 -6.87 -9.43 11.34
C SER A 84 -6.79 -7.99 10.82
N GLN A 85 -7.42 -7.06 11.56
CA GLN A 85 -7.30 -5.62 11.29
C GLN A 85 -5.84 -5.16 11.26
N PHE A 86 -5.01 -5.71 12.15
CA PHE A 86 -3.58 -5.41 12.19
C PHE A 86 -2.86 -5.83 10.90
N ALA A 87 -3.12 -7.04 10.39
CA ALA A 87 -2.54 -7.51 9.14
C ALA A 87 -2.95 -6.63 7.95
N ARG A 88 -4.23 -6.22 7.88
CA ARG A 88 -4.71 -5.27 6.87
C ARG A 88 -3.99 -3.92 6.96
N MET A 89 -3.85 -3.36 8.16
CA MET A 89 -3.14 -2.10 8.37
C MET A 89 -1.65 -2.19 8.03
N LEU A 90 -1.02 -3.32 8.36
CA LEU A 90 0.38 -3.56 8.00
C LEU A 90 0.56 -3.64 6.49
N LYS A 91 -0.32 -4.36 5.76
CA LYS A 91 -0.33 -4.39 4.29
C LYS A 91 -0.40 -2.98 3.71
N ILE A 92 -1.34 -2.17 4.21
CA ILE A 92 -1.52 -0.78 3.76
C ILE A 92 -0.27 0.04 4.05
N ALA A 93 0.32 -0.09 5.24
CA ALA A 93 1.56 0.62 5.58
C ALA A 93 2.71 0.24 4.64
N VAL A 94 2.90 -1.05 4.35
CA VAL A 94 3.90 -1.54 3.41
C VAL A 94 3.71 -0.93 2.02
N TRP A 95 2.48 -0.95 1.49
CA TRP A 95 2.16 -0.35 0.19
C TRP A 95 2.43 1.15 0.20
N CYS A 96 1.84 1.92 1.13
CA CYS A 96 2.03 3.37 1.18
C CYS A 96 3.51 3.80 1.29
N LEU A 97 4.37 2.98 1.90
CA LEU A 97 5.80 3.28 2.05
C LEU A 97 6.63 2.96 0.81
N THR A 98 6.24 1.96 0.02
CA THR A 98 7.11 1.41 -1.03
C THR A 98 6.51 1.46 -2.43
N SER A 99 5.19 1.26 -2.53
CA SER A 99 4.37 1.13 -3.74
C SER A 99 2.97 1.74 -3.51
N PRO A 100 2.87 3.06 -3.25
CA PRO A 100 1.60 3.72 -2.90
C PRO A 100 0.51 3.55 -3.97
N GLU A 101 0.89 3.42 -5.23
CA GLU A 101 0.00 3.13 -6.35
C GLU A 101 -0.88 1.90 -6.11
N LYS A 102 -0.34 0.88 -5.41
CA LYS A 102 -1.09 -0.32 -5.04
C LYS A 102 -2.25 -0.04 -4.08
N HIS A 103 -2.03 0.88 -3.15
CA HIS A 103 -3.03 1.27 -2.16
C HIS A 103 -4.10 2.12 -2.81
N PHE A 104 -3.73 3.15 -3.56
CA PHE A 104 -4.71 4.04 -4.18
C PHE A 104 -5.54 3.35 -5.27
N ALA A 105 -4.95 2.43 -6.05
CA ALA A 105 -5.73 1.60 -6.97
C ALA A 105 -6.79 0.75 -6.22
N GLU A 106 -6.42 0.19 -5.07
CA GLU A 106 -7.34 -0.58 -4.22
C GLU A 106 -8.43 0.31 -3.61
N VAL A 107 -8.09 1.53 -3.16
CA VAL A 107 -9.07 2.49 -2.60
C VAL A 107 -10.08 2.92 -3.64
N ILE A 108 -9.63 3.32 -4.85
CA ILE A 108 -10.51 3.71 -5.95
C ILE A 108 -11.47 2.56 -6.26
N ARG A 109 -10.95 1.34 -6.40
CA ARG A 109 -11.79 0.18 -6.69
C ARG A 109 -12.82 -0.08 -5.60
N TYR A 110 -12.41 -0.06 -4.34
CA TYR A 110 -13.37 -0.32 -3.25
C TYR A 110 -14.38 0.80 -3.06
N SER A 111 -14.07 2.05 -3.44
CA SER A 111 -15.02 3.16 -3.35
C SER A 111 -16.20 3.06 -4.31
N ILE A 112 -16.10 2.24 -5.36
CA ILE A 112 -17.15 2.04 -6.38
C ILE A 112 -17.69 0.61 -6.39
N LEU A 113 -17.25 -0.23 -5.45
CA LEU A 113 -17.69 -1.62 -5.35
C LEU A 113 -18.88 -1.72 -4.40
N GLY A 114 -20.06 -2.03 -4.94
CA GLY A 114 -21.23 -2.36 -4.15
C GLY A 114 -22.45 -1.53 -4.52
N ILE A 115 -23.31 -1.25 -3.55
CA ILE A 115 -24.48 -0.39 -3.73
C ILE A 115 -24.06 1.03 -3.35
N GLY A 116 -24.06 1.91 -4.35
CA GLY A 116 -23.63 3.30 -4.20
C GLY A 116 -22.11 3.46 -4.22
N THR A 117 -21.68 4.72 -4.20
CA THR A 117 -20.29 5.13 -4.22
C THR A 117 -19.89 5.64 -2.83
N ASP A 118 -18.66 5.37 -2.38
CA ASP A 118 -18.02 6.10 -1.29
C ASP A 118 -17.34 7.34 -1.88
N GLU A 119 -18.11 8.42 -2.07
CA GLU A 119 -17.61 9.62 -2.76
C GLU A 119 -16.44 10.27 -2.00
N ASP A 120 -16.43 10.17 -0.66
CA ASP A 120 -15.35 10.71 0.17
C ASP A 120 -14.02 9.98 -0.08
N ALA A 121 -14.05 8.64 -0.15
CA ALA A 121 -12.86 7.86 -0.46
C ALA A 121 -12.40 8.06 -1.91
N LEU A 122 -13.35 8.05 -2.86
CA LEU A 122 -13.06 8.23 -4.28
C LEU A 122 -12.44 9.61 -4.54
N THR A 123 -13.09 10.67 -4.06
CA THR A 123 -12.62 12.06 -4.19
C THR A 123 -11.24 12.21 -3.57
N ARG A 124 -11.06 11.74 -2.33
CA ARG A 124 -9.77 11.86 -1.62
C ARG A 124 -8.65 11.14 -2.37
N ALA A 125 -8.91 9.94 -2.89
CA ALA A 125 -7.91 9.17 -3.63
C ALA A 125 -7.55 9.86 -4.95
N ILE A 126 -8.53 10.33 -5.73
CA ILE A 126 -8.25 10.96 -7.03
C ILE A 126 -7.58 12.33 -6.84
N VAL A 127 -8.19 13.22 -6.05
CA VAL A 127 -7.72 14.60 -5.87
C VAL A 127 -6.33 14.63 -5.26
N SER A 128 -6.07 13.84 -4.22
CA SER A 128 -4.76 13.88 -3.53
C SER A 128 -3.61 13.31 -4.37
N ARG A 129 -3.89 12.56 -5.44
CA ARG A 129 -2.88 11.85 -6.26
C ARG A 129 -2.77 12.35 -7.69
N ALA A 130 -3.70 13.19 -8.15
CA ALA A 130 -3.76 13.71 -9.51
C ALA A 130 -2.39 14.21 -10.01
N GLU A 131 -1.70 15.02 -9.23
CA GLU A 131 -0.40 15.62 -9.60
C GLU A 131 0.83 14.89 -9.03
N ILE A 132 0.65 13.74 -8.37
CA ILE A 132 1.75 13.04 -7.68
C ILE A 132 2.15 11.77 -8.43
N ASP A 133 1.20 10.85 -8.62
CA ASP A 133 1.48 9.52 -9.18
C ASP A 133 0.26 8.87 -9.83
N MET A 134 -0.71 9.68 -10.29
CA MET A 134 -1.90 9.18 -10.99
C MET A 134 -1.57 8.22 -12.12
N GLU A 135 -0.54 8.50 -12.92
CA GLU A 135 -0.12 7.61 -14.01
C GLU A 135 0.29 6.20 -13.53
N LYS A 136 1.00 6.11 -12.41
CA LYS A 136 1.36 4.80 -11.81
C LYS A 136 0.13 4.10 -11.24
N ILE A 137 -0.80 4.85 -10.65
CA ILE A 137 -2.07 4.31 -10.17
C ILE A 137 -2.86 3.69 -11.31
N LYS A 138 -3.01 4.40 -12.44
CA LYS A 138 -3.71 3.91 -13.65
C LYS A 138 -3.09 2.62 -14.18
N GLN A 139 -1.76 2.58 -14.30
CA GLN A 139 -1.02 1.37 -14.72
C GLN A 139 -1.26 0.19 -13.78
N GLU A 140 -1.14 0.41 -12.48
CA GLU A 140 -1.36 -0.62 -11.45
C GLU A 140 -2.81 -1.11 -11.44
N TYR A 141 -3.78 -0.18 -11.61
CA TYR A 141 -5.21 -0.46 -11.72
C TYR A 141 -5.50 -1.38 -12.92
N LYS A 142 -4.98 -1.04 -14.11
CA LYS A 142 -5.12 -1.82 -15.34
C LYS A 142 -4.53 -3.22 -15.19
N VAL A 143 -3.34 -3.33 -14.61
CA VAL A 143 -2.67 -4.62 -14.42
C VAL A 143 -3.40 -5.51 -13.43
N ARG A 144 -3.82 -4.98 -12.26
CA ARG A 144 -4.40 -5.78 -11.18
C ARG A 144 -5.89 -6.03 -11.30
N LEU A 145 -6.64 -5.04 -11.75
CA LEU A 145 -8.10 -5.05 -11.71
C LEU A 145 -8.74 -5.31 -13.07
N LYS A 146 -7.93 -5.33 -14.14
CA LYS A 146 -8.37 -5.60 -15.52
C LYS A 146 -9.48 -4.65 -15.99
N SER A 147 -9.52 -3.46 -15.42
CA SER A 147 -10.34 -2.31 -15.83
C SER A 147 -9.46 -1.05 -15.85
N THR A 148 -9.99 0.07 -16.28
CA THR A 148 -9.30 1.37 -16.25
C THR A 148 -9.97 2.27 -15.22
N VAL A 149 -9.24 3.24 -14.65
CA VAL A 149 -9.81 4.14 -13.63
C VAL A 149 -10.97 4.94 -14.25
N THR A 150 -10.79 5.42 -15.48
CA THR A 150 -11.79 6.17 -16.23
C THR A 150 -13.07 5.37 -16.46
N ASN A 151 -12.98 4.12 -16.94
CA ASN A 151 -14.15 3.28 -17.19
C ASN A 151 -14.97 3.03 -15.92
N ASP A 152 -14.25 2.73 -14.83
CA ASP A 152 -14.85 2.44 -13.54
C ASP A 152 -15.49 3.70 -12.91
N VAL A 153 -14.87 4.87 -13.06
CA VAL A 153 -15.46 6.16 -12.62
C VAL A 153 -16.70 6.52 -13.45
N ILE A 154 -16.67 6.32 -14.78
CA ILE A 154 -17.84 6.54 -15.65
C ILE A 154 -19.00 5.61 -15.26
N GLY A 155 -18.69 4.37 -14.88
CA GLY A 155 -19.70 3.37 -14.52
C GLY A 155 -20.44 3.66 -13.22
N ASP A 156 -19.83 4.41 -12.30
CA ASP A 156 -20.33 4.57 -10.93
C ASP A 156 -20.70 6.02 -10.57
N THR A 157 -20.26 7.01 -11.34
CA THR A 157 -20.51 8.44 -11.08
C THR A 157 -21.26 9.12 -12.22
N SER A 158 -21.81 10.31 -11.98
CA SER A 158 -22.54 11.07 -13.02
C SER A 158 -22.45 12.59 -12.85
N GLY A 159 -22.83 13.32 -13.91
CA GLY A 159 -22.89 14.78 -13.93
C GLY A 159 -21.53 15.45 -13.69
N TYR A 160 -21.56 16.67 -13.13
CA TYR A 160 -20.34 17.45 -12.89
C TYR A 160 -19.33 16.76 -11.97
N TYR A 161 -19.79 15.88 -11.09
CA TYR A 161 -18.90 15.10 -10.23
C TYR A 161 -18.06 14.10 -11.04
N MET A 162 -18.68 13.39 -11.99
CA MET A 162 -17.95 12.54 -12.93
C MET A 162 -16.96 13.37 -13.77
N ASP A 163 -17.42 14.49 -14.33
CA ASP A 163 -16.61 15.32 -15.23
C ASP A 163 -15.32 15.81 -14.56
N ILE A 164 -15.41 16.28 -13.30
CA ILE A 164 -14.23 16.75 -12.57
C ILE A 164 -13.28 15.60 -12.20
N LEU A 165 -13.80 14.43 -11.83
CA LEU A 165 -12.96 13.27 -11.53
C LEU A 165 -12.20 12.80 -12.78
N LEU A 166 -12.87 12.74 -13.93
CA LEU A 166 -12.23 12.35 -15.19
C LEU A 166 -11.17 13.37 -15.63
N ALA A 167 -11.43 14.67 -15.45
CA ALA A 167 -10.44 15.70 -15.71
C ALA A 167 -9.18 15.55 -14.84
N LEU A 168 -9.33 15.14 -13.58
CA LEU A 168 -8.21 14.92 -12.65
C LEU A 168 -7.46 13.61 -12.91
N VAL A 169 -8.16 12.55 -13.32
CA VAL A 169 -7.55 11.27 -13.72
C VAL A 169 -6.76 11.43 -15.02
N GLY A 170 -7.26 12.26 -15.93
CA GLY A 170 -6.73 12.46 -17.27
C GLY A 170 -7.01 11.27 -18.20
N ASN A 171 -6.46 11.32 -19.40
CA ASN A 171 -6.68 10.29 -20.41
C ASN A 171 -6.00 8.96 -20.03
N GLU A 172 -6.62 7.84 -20.38
CA GLU A 172 -6.04 6.50 -20.33
C GLU A 172 -6.01 5.92 -21.74
N ASP A 173 -4.81 5.68 -22.27
CA ASP A 173 -4.60 4.97 -23.54
C ASP A 173 -4.60 3.43 -23.35
#